data_AF-D8U191-F1
#
_entry.id   AF-D8U191-F1
#
_cell.length_a   1.000
_cell.length_b   1.000
_cell.length_c   1.000
_cell.angle_alpha   90.00
_cell.angle_beta   90.00
_cell.angle_gamma   90.00
#
_symmetry.space_group_name_H-M   'P 1'
#
loop_
_entity.id
_entity.type
_entity.pdbx_description
1 polymer ?
#
loop_
_entity_poly.entity_id
_entity_poly.type
_entity_poly.pdbx_seq_one_letter_code
_entity_poly.pdbx_strand_id
1 'polypeptide(L)'
;DCTCPSTNSPVCGTDSQTYTNECVAKCAGVDVAYGYQCRGPKIDYCFCPAVEDPVCGVDDVTYRNECEATCVGMALNVPGERSEKCACSSVFDPVCGTDQQTYMNGCAAKCWGVEVAYDSECIEESGGDCICPAVEDPVCGVNNVTYGNSCEANCRGVPVKYKGEC
;
A
#
# COMPACT_ATOMS: atom_id res chain seq x y z
N ASP A 1 30.62 28.67 2.01
CA ASP A 1 29.26 29.18 2.22
C ASP A 1 28.31 28.21 1.55
N CYS A 2 27.25 27.82 2.24
CA CYS A 2 26.42 26.71 1.81
C CYS A 2 25.05 27.23 1.41
N THR A 3 24.80 27.24 0.12
CA THR A 3 23.56 27.77 -0.44
C THR A 3 22.60 26.62 -0.70
N CYS A 4 21.62 26.45 0.18
CA CYS A 4 20.57 25.43 0.03
C CYS A 4 19.21 26.06 -0.30
N PRO A 5 18.38 25.39 -1.12
CA PRO A 5 17.01 25.81 -1.34
C PRO A 5 16.18 25.67 -0.05
N SER A 6 15.20 26.54 0.11
CA SER A 6 14.29 26.56 1.28
C SER A 6 13.17 25.51 1.21
N THR A 7 13.32 24.49 0.37
CA THR A 7 12.33 23.43 0.18
C THR A 7 12.18 22.62 1.46
N ASN A 8 10.95 22.44 1.94
CA ASN A 8 10.65 21.64 3.12
C ASN A 8 10.35 20.19 2.72
N SER A 9 11.39 19.36 2.68
CA SER A 9 11.33 17.93 2.36
C SER A 9 12.25 17.20 3.34
N PRO A 10 11.81 17.04 4.60
CA PRO A 10 12.72 16.73 5.69
C PRO A 10 13.34 15.33 5.57
N VAL A 11 14.58 15.20 6.02
CA VAL A 11 15.36 13.95 5.99
C VAL A 11 15.97 13.66 7.37
N CYS A 12 16.25 12.40 7.65
CA CYS A 12 16.90 11.98 8.88
C CYS A 12 18.39 11.73 8.60
N GLY A 13 19.27 12.42 9.31
CA GLY A 13 20.71 12.21 9.22
C GLY A 13 21.15 10.93 9.93
N THR A 14 22.33 10.41 9.58
CA THR A 14 22.99 9.30 10.29
C THR A 14 23.29 9.63 11.76
N ASP A 15 23.36 10.91 12.10
CA ASP A 15 23.47 11.45 13.44
C ASP A 15 22.13 11.51 14.21
N SER A 16 21.04 11.04 13.60
CA SER A 16 19.68 11.04 14.16
C SER A 16 19.08 12.45 14.34
N GLN A 17 19.58 13.45 13.61
CA GLN A 17 18.97 14.78 13.54
C GLN A 17 18.11 14.92 12.28
N THR A 18 16.98 15.61 12.43
CA THR A 18 16.12 15.96 11.29
C THR A 18 16.66 17.21 10.62
N TYR A 19 16.86 17.14 9.30
CA TYR A 19 17.24 18.25 8.46
C TYR A 19 16.08 18.67 7.56
N THR A 20 15.93 19.98 7.30
CA THR A 20 14.83 20.53 6.47
C THR A 20 14.78 19.94 5.06
N ASN A 21 15.95 19.59 4.51
CA ASN A 21 16.10 18.83 3.28
C ASN A 21 17.52 18.23 3.19
N GLU A 22 17.73 17.36 2.19
CA GLU A 22 19.00 16.69 1.92
C GLU A 22 20.18 17.66 1.71
N CYS A 23 19.95 18.82 1.10
CA CYS A 23 21.01 19.81 0.93
C CYS A 23 21.52 20.29 2.28
N VAL A 24 20.61 20.62 3.21
CA VAL A 24 20.96 21.07 4.57
C VAL A 24 21.68 19.97 5.36
N ALA A 25 21.32 18.70 5.17
CA ALA A 25 22.06 17.57 5.77
C ALA A 25 23.51 17.48 5.27
N LYS A 26 23.70 17.48 3.94
CA LYS A 26 25.05 17.46 3.32
C LYS A 26 25.88 18.68 3.68
N CYS A 27 25.22 19.83 3.79
CA CYS A 27 25.80 21.09 4.24
C CYS A 27 26.40 21.00 5.64
N ALA A 28 25.72 20.27 6.54
CA ALA A 28 26.18 19.98 7.89
C ALA A 28 27.23 18.84 7.93
N GLY A 29 27.58 18.25 6.77
CA GLY A 29 28.50 17.11 6.68
C GLY A 29 27.89 15.79 7.15
N VAL A 30 26.56 15.68 7.13
CA VAL A 30 25.83 14.49 7.60
C VAL A 30 25.17 13.79 6.43
N ASP A 31 25.45 12.49 6.31
CA ASP A 31 24.78 11.63 5.32
C ASP A 31 23.34 11.37 5.73
N VAL A 32 22.46 11.24 4.74
CA VAL A 32 21.05 10.90 4.95
C VAL A 32 20.93 9.42 5.26
N ALA A 33 20.35 9.10 6.42
CA ALA A 33 19.94 7.75 6.78
C ALA A 33 18.59 7.40 6.14
N TYR A 34 17.61 8.32 6.20
CA TYR A 34 16.26 8.11 5.67
C TYR A 34 15.72 9.38 4.99
N GLY A 35 14.94 9.22 3.92
CA GLY A 35 14.34 10.31 3.13
C GLY A 35 13.14 11.02 3.79
N TYR A 36 13.00 10.90 5.10
CA TYR A 36 11.94 11.49 5.92
C TYR A 36 12.54 11.93 7.27
N GLN A 37 11.85 12.81 8.01
CA GLN A 37 12.32 13.29 9.33
C GLN A 37 12.60 12.16 10.33
N CYS A 38 13.59 12.33 11.21
CA CYS A 38 13.81 11.38 12.30
C CYS A 38 12.57 11.33 13.20
N ARG A 39 12.18 10.13 13.65
CA ARG A 39 11.01 9.94 14.51
C ARG A 39 11.44 9.60 15.94
N GLY A 40 11.17 10.53 16.85
CA GLY A 40 11.33 10.34 18.29
C GLY A 40 12.79 10.25 18.79
N PRO A 41 13.00 10.26 20.11
CA PRO A 41 14.30 9.88 20.68
C PRO A 41 14.57 8.41 20.35
N LYS A 42 15.81 8.07 19.95
CA LYS A 42 16.26 6.67 19.91
C LYS A 42 16.04 6.07 21.30
N ILE A 43 15.02 5.24 21.44
CA ILE A 43 14.79 4.49 22.67
C ILE A 43 15.70 3.28 22.59
N ASP A 44 16.85 3.33 23.28
CA ASP A 44 17.83 2.23 23.33
C ASP A 44 17.26 0.94 23.94
N TYR A 45 16.06 0.99 24.54
CA TYR A 45 15.45 -0.15 25.20
C TYR A 45 13.91 -0.14 25.17
N CYS A 46 13.31 -1.11 24.48
CA CYS A 46 11.86 -1.30 24.40
C CYS A 46 11.36 -2.26 25.48
N PHE A 47 10.47 -1.78 26.37
CA PHE A 47 9.72 -2.64 27.29
C PHE A 47 8.46 -3.17 26.60
N CYS A 48 8.62 -4.20 25.76
CA CYS A 48 7.51 -4.85 25.08
C CYS A 48 7.23 -6.26 25.61
N PRO A 49 5.96 -6.69 25.66
CA PRO A 49 5.61 -8.07 25.94
C PRO A 49 6.31 -9.01 24.93
N ALA A 50 6.72 -10.19 25.38
CA ALA A 50 7.27 -11.25 24.53
C ALA A 50 6.16 -12.03 23.78
N VAL A 51 5.14 -11.32 23.29
CA VAL A 51 4.04 -11.87 22.49
C VAL A 51 4.47 -11.85 21.04
N GLU A 52 4.38 -13.00 20.37
CA GLU A 52 4.63 -13.15 18.94
C GLU A 52 3.34 -12.83 18.18
N ASP A 53 3.21 -11.59 17.72
CA ASP A 53 2.09 -11.08 16.91
C ASP A 53 2.65 -10.09 15.88
N PRO A 54 3.38 -10.60 14.88
CA PRO A 54 4.27 -9.79 14.07
C PRO A 54 3.54 -8.73 13.25
N VAL A 55 4.24 -7.62 13.00
CA VAL A 55 3.73 -6.49 12.19
C VAL A 55 4.80 -5.99 11.24
N CYS A 56 4.39 -5.44 10.10
CA CYS A 56 5.28 -4.89 9.09
C CYS A 56 5.35 -3.36 9.17
N GLY A 57 6.56 -2.83 9.31
CA GLY A 57 6.83 -1.40 9.24
C GLY A 57 6.81 -0.85 7.82
N VAL A 58 6.68 0.48 7.70
CA VAL A 58 6.85 1.22 6.43
C VAL A 58 8.28 1.16 5.87
N ASP A 59 9.23 0.67 6.68
CA ASP A 59 10.64 0.47 6.36
C ASP A 59 10.97 -0.96 5.92
N ASP A 60 9.94 -1.78 5.65
CA ASP A 60 10.06 -3.19 5.28
C ASP A 60 10.67 -4.09 6.37
N VAL A 61 10.74 -3.61 7.63
CA VAL A 61 11.18 -4.40 8.78
C VAL A 61 9.97 -5.06 9.44
N THR A 62 10.12 -6.33 9.78
CA THR A 62 9.14 -7.07 10.59
C THR A 62 9.51 -6.92 12.06
N TYR A 63 8.54 -6.49 12.86
CA TYR A 63 8.65 -6.36 14.32
C TYR A 63 7.91 -7.52 14.97
N ARG A 64 8.38 -7.96 16.15
CA ARG A 64 7.74 -9.06 16.90
C ARG A 64 6.27 -8.77 17.21
N ASN A 65 5.97 -7.49 17.47
CA ASN A 65 4.63 -6.99 17.72
C ASN A 65 4.54 -5.46 17.53
N GLU A 66 3.32 -4.95 17.55
CA GLU A 66 3.01 -3.51 17.45
C GLU A 66 3.75 -2.67 18.49
N CYS A 67 3.96 -3.18 19.71
CA CYS A 67 4.71 -2.46 20.73
C CYS A 67 6.15 -2.20 20.27
N GLU A 68 6.83 -3.20 19.70
CA GLU A 68 8.20 -3.04 19.23
C GLU A 68 8.30 -2.06 18.06
N ALA A 69 7.37 -2.17 17.10
CA ALA A 69 7.30 -1.22 15.98
C ALA A 69 7.07 0.21 16.47
N THR A 70 6.10 0.42 17.35
CA THR A 70 5.78 1.73 17.91
C THR A 70 6.93 2.28 18.76
N CYS A 71 7.60 1.41 19.52
CA CYS A 71 8.71 1.80 20.38
C CYS A 71 9.87 2.42 19.61
N VAL A 72 10.17 1.90 18.41
CA VAL A 72 11.21 2.49 17.53
C VAL A 72 10.66 3.59 16.63
N GLY A 73 9.41 4.02 16.83
CA GLY A 73 8.75 5.06 16.03
C GLY A 73 8.34 4.60 14.63
N MET A 74 8.22 3.31 14.39
CA MET A 74 7.83 2.79 13.07
C MET A 74 6.32 2.86 12.87
N ALA A 75 5.91 3.43 11.73
CA ALA A 75 4.53 3.32 11.28
C ALA A 75 4.31 1.95 10.66
N LEU A 76 3.14 1.36 10.93
CA LEU A 76 2.77 0.06 10.39
C LEU A 76 2.14 0.23 9.01
N ASN A 77 2.51 -0.65 8.08
CA ASN A 77 1.86 -0.78 6.78
C ASN A 77 0.60 -1.66 6.86
N VAL A 78 0.60 -2.68 7.75
CA VAL A 78 -0.48 -3.66 7.96
C VAL A 78 -0.22 -4.48 9.24
N PRO A 79 -1.25 -5.15 9.82
CA PRO A 79 -1.07 -6.27 10.75
C PRO A 79 -0.43 -7.48 10.05
N GLY A 80 0.47 -8.21 10.70
CA GLY A 80 1.06 -9.45 10.20
C GLY A 80 2.55 -9.40 9.83
N GLU A 81 3.18 -10.57 9.80
CA GLU A 81 4.57 -10.79 9.39
C GLU A 81 4.69 -10.54 7.88
N ARG A 82 5.67 -9.71 7.45
CA ARG A 82 6.09 -9.79 6.05
C ARG A 82 6.78 -11.13 5.89
N SER A 83 6.16 -12.05 5.17
CA SER A 83 6.83 -13.30 4.83
C SER A 83 8.14 -12.95 4.12
N GLU A 84 9.29 -13.22 4.76
CA GLU A 84 10.62 -13.10 4.15
C GLU A 84 10.75 -13.89 2.83
N LYS A 85 9.76 -14.74 2.52
CA LYS A 85 9.64 -15.53 1.29
C LYS A 85 8.80 -14.89 0.19
N CYS A 86 8.52 -13.60 0.25
CA CYS A 86 7.83 -12.93 -0.86
C CYS A 86 8.78 -12.64 -2.04
N ALA A 87 9.30 -13.71 -2.65
CA ALA A 87 9.92 -13.64 -3.97
C ALA A 87 8.82 -13.62 -5.04
N CYS A 88 8.10 -12.50 -5.13
CA CYS A 88 7.12 -12.31 -6.18
C CYS A 88 7.78 -11.79 -7.46
N SER A 89 7.32 -12.29 -8.60
CA SER A 89 7.70 -11.74 -9.90
C SER A 89 7.29 -10.27 -9.99
N SER A 90 8.07 -9.47 -10.72
CA SER A 90 7.71 -8.08 -11.04
C SER A 90 6.76 -7.96 -12.23
N VAL A 91 6.20 -9.09 -12.71
CA VAL A 91 5.16 -9.09 -13.74
C VAL A 91 3.91 -8.44 -13.18
N PHE A 92 3.43 -7.43 -13.89
CA PHE A 92 2.19 -6.73 -13.60
C PHE A 92 1.02 -7.54 -14.17
N ASP A 93 0.25 -8.15 -13.27
CA ASP A 93 -0.94 -8.96 -13.54
C ASP A 93 -1.94 -8.71 -12.40
N PRO A 94 -2.51 -7.50 -12.35
CA PRO A 94 -3.08 -6.94 -11.14
C PRO A 94 -4.31 -7.69 -10.66
N VAL A 95 -4.49 -7.71 -9.34
CA VAL A 95 -5.64 -8.32 -8.67
C VAL A 95 -6.22 -7.36 -7.64
N CYS A 96 -7.53 -7.44 -7.42
CA CYS A 96 -8.21 -6.69 -6.37
C CYS A 96 -8.31 -7.57 -5.14
N GLY A 97 -7.78 -7.09 -4.02
CA GLY A 97 -7.90 -7.78 -2.73
C GLY A 97 -9.31 -7.66 -2.15
N THR A 98 -9.66 -8.57 -1.23
CA THR A 98 -10.88 -8.46 -0.42
C THR A 98 -10.92 -7.22 0.48
N ASP A 99 -9.77 -6.55 0.64
CA ASP A 99 -9.60 -5.28 1.34
C ASP A 99 -9.78 -4.04 0.44
N GLN A 100 -10.19 -4.23 -0.82
CA GLN A 100 -10.35 -3.19 -1.84
C GLN A 100 -9.05 -2.48 -2.24
N GLN A 101 -7.90 -3.14 -2.07
CA GLN A 101 -6.62 -2.66 -2.58
C GLN A 101 -6.17 -3.42 -3.83
N THR A 102 -5.62 -2.67 -4.80
CA THR A 102 -5.00 -3.26 -6.00
C THR A 102 -3.59 -3.75 -5.66
N TYR A 103 -3.35 -5.03 -5.91
CA TYR A 103 -2.03 -5.64 -5.80
C TYR A 103 -1.43 -5.88 -7.18
N MET A 104 -0.11 -5.71 -7.31
CA MET A 104 0.59 -5.87 -8.60
C MET A 104 0.40 -7.25 -9.26
N ASN A 105 0.17 -8.27 -8.43
CA ASN A 105 -0.21 -9.62 -8.83
C ASN A 105 -0.73 -10.44 -7.64
N GLY A 106 -1.29 -11.62 -7.93
CA GLY A 106 -1.79 -12.54 -6.91
C GLY A 106 -0.72 -13.03 -5.92
N CYS A 107 0.55 -13.10 -6.32
CA CYS A 107 1.63 -13.40 -5.39
C CYS A 107 1.79 -12.28 -4.36
N ALA A 108 1.74 -11.02 -4.81
CA ALA A 108 1.76 -9.88 -3.91
C ALA A 108 0.55 -9.92 -2.98
N ALA A 109 -0.69 -10.04 -3.47
CA ALA A 109 -1.86 -10.13 -2.60
C ALA A 109 -1.70 -11.20 -1.49
N LYS A 110 -1.29 -12.41 -1.88
CA LYS A 110 -1.01 -13.50 -0.93
C LYS A 110 0.16 -13.21 0.01
N CYS A 111 1.20 -12.54 -0.47
CA CYS A 111 2.32 -12.09 0.34
C CYS A 111 1.86 -11.13 1.45
N TRP A 112 0.92 -10.25 1.11
CA TRP A 112 0.28 -9.33 2.03
C TRP A 112 -0.83 -9.99 2.88
N GLY A 113 -1.02 -11.31 2.79
CA GLY A 113 -2.04 -12.03 3.54
C GLY A 113 -3.47 -11.73 3.08
N VAL A 114 -3.64 -11.16 1.90
CA VAL A 114 -4.94 -10.75 1.36
C VAL A 114 -5.43 -11.76 0.32
N GLU A 115 -6.69 -12.17 0.46
CA GLU A 115 -7.38 -13.00 -0.54
C GLU A 115 -7.74 -12.16 -1.77
N VAL A 116 -7.66 -12.78 -2.95
CA VAL A 116 -8.05 -12.12 -4.20
C VAL A 116 -9.56 -12.16 -4.33
N ALA A 117 -10.19 -10.99 -4.47
CA ALA A 117 -11.60 -10.85 -4.79
C ALA A 117 -11.86 -11.11 -6.28
N TYR A 118 -11.06 -10.52 -7.17
CA TYR A 118 -11.13 -10.74 -8.62
C TYR A 118 -9.83 -10.35 -9.34
N ASP A 119 -9.65 -10.92 -10.54
CA ASP A 119 -8.42 -10.84 -11.35
C ASP A 119 -8.36 -9.55 -12.21
N SER A 120 -8.50 -8.39 -11.57
CA SER A 120 -8.22 -7.09 -12.17
C SER A 120 -7.86 -6.08 -11.08
N GLU A 121 -7.42 -4.88 -11.45
CA GLU A 121 -7.35 -3.77 -10.50
C GLU A 121 -8.70 -3.54 -9.82
N CYS A 122 -8.69 -3.03 -8.59
CA CYS A 122 -9.92 -2.66 -7.90
C CYS A 122 -10.63 -1.54 -8.66
N ILE A 123 -11.94 -1.72 -8.81
CA ILE A 123 -12.80 -0.76 -9.49
C ILE A 123 -13.24 0.28 -8.48
N GLU A 124 -12.93 1.55 -8.74
CA GLU A 124 -13.55 2.65 -8.01
C GLU A 124 -14.98 2.81 -8.52
N GLU A 125 -15.96 2.35 -7.73
CA GLU A 125 -17.36 2.50 -8.10
C GLU A 125 -17.72 3.99 -8.21
N SER A 126 -17.98 4.43 -9.44
CA SER A 126 -18.58 5.74 -9.67
C SER A 126 -20.04 5.69 -9.26
N GLY A 127 -20.36 6.24 -8.08
CA GLY A 127 -21.71 6.31 -7.50
C GLY A 127 -22.69 7.25 -8.23
N GLY A 128 -22.59 7.39 -9.55
CA GLY A 128 -23.48 8.19 -10.38
C GLY A 128 -24.78 7.45 -10.72
N ASP A 129 -25.86 8.19 -10.93
CA ASP A 129 -27.12 7.65 -11.44
C ASP A 129 -26.93 7.13 -12.88
N CYS A 130 -27.08 5.82 -13.07
CA CYS A 130 -26.94 5.19 -14.37
C CYS A 130 -28.19 5.39 -15.23
N ILE A 131 -28.07 6.22 -16.26
CA ILE A 131 -29.10 6.33 -17.30
C ILE A 131 -28.80 5.30 -18.39
N CYS A 132 -29.41 4.12 -18.27
CA CYS A 132 -29.26 3.04 -19.24
C CYS A 132 -30.61 2.61 -19.83
N PRO A 133 -30.62 2.09 -21.08
CA PRO A 133 -31.80 1.44 -21.64
C PRO A 133 -32.22 0.24 -20.79
N ALA A 134 -33.54 0.06 -20.58
CA ALA A 134 -34.10 -1.14 -19.95
C ALA A 134 -34.15 -2.31 -20.94
N VAL A 135 -32.96 -2.73 -21.42
CA VAL A 135 -32.77 -3.87 -22.32
C VAL A 135 -32.03 -4.96 -21.55
N GLU A 136 -32.61 -6.15 -21.53
CA GLU A 136 -31.99 -7.35 -20.97
C GLU A 136 -31.02 -7.95 -22.00
N ASP A 137 -29.72 -7.72 -21.81
CA ASP A 137 -28.62 -8.29 -22.60
C ASP A 137 -27.43 -8.54 -21.65
N PRO A 138 -27.54 -9.54 -20.76
CA PRO A 138 -26.68 -9.65 -19.59
C PRO A 138 -25.21 -9.81 -19.95
N VAL A 139 -24.34 -9.24 -19.12
CA VAL A 139 -22.89 -9.32 -19.28
C VAL A 139 -22.20 -9.62 -17.95
N CYS A 140 -21.11 -10.37 -18.01
CA CYS A 140 -20.27 -10.66 -16.86
C CYS A 140 -19.15 -9.62 -16.80
N GLY A 141 -19.07 -8.87 -15.68
CA GLY A 141 -18.01 -7.91 -15.42
C GLY A 141 -16.68 -8.57 -15.02
N VAL A 142 -15.57 -7.83 -15.10
CA VAL A 142 -14.25 -8.31 -14.61
C VAL A 142 -14.23 -8.57 -13.10
N ASN A 143 -15.13 -7.95 -12.35
CA ASN A 143 -15.38 -8.21 -10.93
C ASN A 143 -16.24 -9.47 -10.65
N ASN A 144 -16.51 -10.29 -11.66
CA ASN A 144 -17.39 -11.46 -11.60
C ASN A 144 -18.83 -11.15 -11.14
N VAL A 145 -19.33 -9.94 -11.45
CA VAL A 145 -20.72 -9.54 -11.22
C VAL A 145 -21.48 -9.52 -12.55
N THR A 146 -22.70 -10.07 -12.57
CA THR A 146 -23.62 -9.98 -13.70
C THR A 146 -24.33 -8.63 -13.71
N TYR A 147 -24.31 -7.94 -14.85
CA TYR A 147 -25.03 -6.69 -15.10
C TYR A 147 -26.15 -6.94 -16.10
N GLY A 148 -27.27 -6.21 -15.99
CA GLY A 148 -28.43 -6.39 -16.87
C GLY A 148 -28.11 -6.10 -18.34
N ASN A 149 -27.15 -5.18 -18.56
CA ASN A 149 -26.53 -4.95 -19.86
C ASN A 149 -25.15 -4.27 -19.76
N SER A 150 -24.49 -4.17 -20.91
CA SER A 150 -23.20 -3.48 -21.04
C SER A 150 -23.21 -2.00 -20.65
N CYS A 151 -24.34 -1.29 -20.77
CA CYS A 151 -24.42 0.10 -20.32
C CYS A 151 -24.32 0.17 -18.79
N GLU A 152 -25.02 -0.70 -18.07
CA GLU A 152 -24.99 -0.75 -16.62
C GLU A 152 -23.59 -1.09 -16.08
N ALA A 153 -22.90 -2.06 -16.69
CA ALA A 153 -21.52 -2.40 -16.34
C ALA A 153 -20.57 -1.20 -16.53
N ASN A 154 -20.57 -0.63 -17.73
CA ASN A 154 -19.69 0.50 -18.07
C ASN A 154 -20.01 1.76 -17.23
N CYS A 155 -21.28 1.99 -16.90
CA CYS A 155 -21.68 3.11 -16.05
C CYS A 155 -21.09 3.02 -14.64
N ARG A 156 -20.95 1.80 -14.10
CA ARG A 156 -20.28 1.56 -12.81
C ARG A 156 -18.76 1.44 -12.94
N GLY A 157 -18.19 1.79 -14.09
CA GLY A 157 -16.76 1.69 -14.35
C GLY A 157 -16.26 0.25 -14.46
N VAL A 158 -17.14 -0.72 -14.69
CA VAL A 158 -16.80 -2.15 -14.74
C VAL A 158 -16.61 -2.61 -16.19
N PRO A 159 -15.38 -2.95 -16.61
CA PRO A 159 -15.16 -3.58 -17.91
C PRO A 159 -15.90 -4.91 -18.03
N VAL A 160 -16.45 -5.18 -19.22
CA VAL A 160 -17.11 -6.45 -19.54
C VAL A 160 -16.06 -7.53 -19.83
N LYS A 161 -16.13 -8.64 -19.10
CA LYS A 161 -15.31 -9.84 -19.28
C LYS A 161 -15.82 -10.69 -20.45
N TYR A 162 -17.12 -10.98 -20.48
CA TYR A 162 -17.79 -11.69 -21.59
C TYR A 162 -19.30 -11.43 -21.59
N LYS A 163 -19.96 -11.78 -22.70
CA LYS A 163 -21.42 -11.72 -22.84
C LYS A 163 -22.10 -12.90 -22.16
N GLY A 164 -23.26 -12.66 -21.54
CA GLY A 164 -23.98 -13.61 -20.70
C GLY A 164 -23.72 -13.38 -19.21
N GLU A 165 -24.43 -14.12 -18.38
CA GLU A 165 -24.24 -14.10 -16.93
C GLU A 165 -22.88 -14.70 -16.53
N CYS A 166 -22.30 -14.20 -15.43
CA CYS A 166 -21.33 -14.97 -14.65
C CYS A 166 -22.06 -16.14 -13.96
#